data_AF-A0A0S8CE57-F1
#
_entry.id   AF-A0A0S8CE57-F1
#
_cell.length_a   1.000
_cell.length_b   1.000
_cell.length_c   1.000
_cell.angle_alpha   90.00
_cell.angle_beta   90.00
_cell.angle_gamma   90.00
#
_symmetry.space_group_name_H-M   'P 1'
#
loop_
_entity.id
_entity.type
_entity.pdbx_description
1 polymer ?
#
loop_
_entity_poly.entity_id
_entity_poly.type
_entity_poly.pdbx_seq_one_letter_code
_entity_poly.pdbx_strand_id
1 'polypeptide(L)' 'WFKGREIAVPWRTRKKILYRYYYLFSYFELEKLAREVGLQVLRAFPEHGYRFPIKYFSRNICLLLRKT' A
#
# COMPACT_ATOMS: atom_id res chain seq x y z
N TRP A 1 -0.73 12.28 -5.85
CA TRP A 1 -1.16 10.98 -6.38
C TRP A 1 -0.66 10.72 -7.81
N PHE A 2 -0.25 11.75 -8.56
CA PHE A 2 0.38 11.61 -9.89
C PHE A 2 1.90 11.31 -9.87
N LYS A 3 2.45 10.78 -8.78
CA LYS A 3 3.86 10.33 -8.75
C LYS A 3 3.91 8.88 -9.21
N GLY A 4 5.02 8.48 -9.84
CA GLY A 4 5.24 7.09 -10.24
C GLY A 4 5.11 6.11 -9.06
N ARG A 5 4.88 4.84 -9.37
CA ARG A 5 4.65 3.76 -8.37
C ARG A 5 5.88 3.49 -7.51
N GLU A 6 7.06 3.77 -8.03
CA GLU A 6 8.32 3.59 -7.34
C GLU A 6 8.79 4.92 -6.77
N ILE A 7 8.99 4.94 -5.45
CA ILE A 7 9.48 6.12 -4.76
C ILE A 7 10.77 5.75 -4.05
N ALA A 8 11.86 6.41 -4.44
CA ALA A 8 13.11 6.42 -3.70
C ALA A 8 13.06 7.52 -2.64
N VAL A 9 12.98 7.14 -1.36
CA VAL A 9 13.02 8.09 -0.25
C VAL A 9 14.43 8.08 0.35
N PRO A 10 15.18 9.20 0.28
CA PRO A 10 16.50 9.29 0.88
C PRO A 10 16.36 9.46 2.39
N TRP A 11 16.79 8.46 3.16
CA TRP A 11 16.89 8.56 4.61
C TRP A 11 18.31 8.94 5.00
N ARG A 12 18.48 10.16 5.51
CA ARG A 12 19.77 10.67 6.01
C ARG A 12 20.12 10.01 7.34
N THR A 13 21.13 9.15 7.35
CA THR A 13 21.77 8.64 8.57
C THR A 13 23.07 9.43 8.77
N ARG A 14 23.50 9.67 10.02
CA ARG A 14 24.67 10.53 10.35
C ARG A 14 25.95 10.28 9.53
N LYS A 15 26.14 9.09 8.96
CA LYS A 15 27.32 8.71 8.15
C LYS A 15 27.01 8.35 6.68
N LYS A 16 25.74 8.17 6.29
CA LYS A 16 25.37 7.72 4.94
C LYS A 16 23.90 8.01 4.61
N ILE A 17 23.62 8.20 3.33
CA ILE A 17 22.26 8.25 2.80
C ILE A 17 21.86 6.82 2.46
N LEU A 18 20.79 6.32 3.08
CA LEU A 18 20.16 5.06 2.71
C LEU A 18 18.97 5.37 1.80
N TYR A 19 18.91 4.73 0.64
CA TYR A 19 17.75 4.82 -0.25
C TYR A 19 16.76 3.72 0.11
N ARG A 20 15.53 4.12 0.45
CA ARG A 20 14.42 3.17 0.59
C ARG A 20 13.59 3.19 -0.69
N TYR A 21 13.52 2.02 -1.32
CA TYR A 21 12.69 1.80 -2.49
C TYR A 21 11.33 1.28 -2.03
N TYR A 22 10.31 2.10 -2.22
CA TYR A 22 8.93 1.72 -1.96
C TYR A 22 8.21 1.51 -3.28
N TYR A 23 7.51 0.38 -3.39
CA TYR A 23 6.51 0.15 -4.43
C TYR A 23 5.13 0.46 -3.86
N LEU A 24 4.45 1.47 -4.40
CA LEU A 24 3.11 1.86 -3.99
C LEU A 24 2.08 1.01 -4.73
N PHE A 25 1.36 0.18 -3.98
CA PHE A 25 0.26 -0.62 -4.50
C PHE A 25 -1.02 0.19 -4.66
N SER A 26 -1.75 -0.08 -5.75
CA SER A 26 -3.17 0.26 -5.82
C SER A 26 -4.05 -0.81 -5.13
N TYR A 27 -5.30 -0.45 -4.80
CA TYR A 27 -6.27 -1.39 -4.23
C TYR A 27 -6.44 -2.63 -5.12
N PHE A 28 -6.57 -2.41 -6.43
CA PHE A 28 -6.76 -3.50 -7.39
C PHE A 28 -5.56 -4.43 -7.50
N GLU A 29 -4.34 -3.88 -7.53
CA GLU A 29 -3.12 -4.70 -7.59
C GLU A 29 -2.96 -5.55 -6.34
N LEU A 30 -3.18 -4.94 -5.16
CA LEU A 30 -3.03 -5.65 -3.90
C LEU A 30 -4.08 -6.77 -3.75
N GLU A 31 -5.32 -6.51 -4.15
CA GLU A 31 -6.37 -7.55 -4.16
C GLU A 31 -6.06 -8.67 -5.16
N LYS A 32 -5.57 -8.31 -6.36
CA LYS A 32 -5.20 -9.30 -7.38
C LYS A 32 -4.10 -10.23 -6.87
N LEU A 33 -3.04 -9.66 -6.29
CA LEU A 33 -1.94 -10.44 -5.70
C LEU A 33 -2.43 -11.37 -4.58
N ALA A 34 -3.32 -10.88 -3.71
CA ALA A 34 -3.88 -11.72 -2.65
C ALA A 34 -4.66 -12.92 -3.23
N ARG A 35 -5.45 -12.70 -4.28
CA ARG A 35 -6.22 -13.76 -4.96
C ARG A 35 -5.32 -14.76 -5.70
N GLU A 36 -4.24 -14.31 -6.32
CA GLU A 36 -3.27 -15.17 -7.01
C GLU A 36 -2.60 -16.17 -6.06
N VAL A 37 -2.40 -15.79 -4.79
CA VAL A 37 -1.84 -16.66 -3.75
C VAL A 37 -2.93 -17.52 -3.07
N GLY A 38 -4.16 -17.50 -3.58
CA GLY A 38 -5.27 -18.30 -3.06
C GLY A 38 -5.87 -17.78 -1.77
N LEU A 39 -5.65 -16.50 -1.41
CA LEU A 39 -6.30 -15.86 -0.28
C LEU A 39 -7.62 -15.24 -0.73
N GLN A 40 -8.66 -15.44 0.07
CA GLN A 40 -9.93 -14.77 -0.18
C GLN A 40 -9.92 -13.36 0.42
N VAL A 41 -10.14 -12.37 -0.43
CA VAL A 41 -10.31 -10.98 -0.01
C VAL A 41 -11.72 -10.79 0.54
N LEU A 42 -11.85 -10.49 1.83
CA LEU A 42 -13.14 -10.22 2.47
C LEU A 42 -13.51 -8.74 2.37
N ARG A 43 -12.58 -7.85 2.69
CA ARG A 43 -12.78 -6.39 2.66
C ARG A 43 -11.50 -5.64 2.35
N ALA A 44 -11.63 -4.51 1.68
CA ALA A 44 -10.56 -3.55 1.46
C ALA A 44 -10.99 -2.16 1.95
N PHE A 45 -10.22 -1.58 2.87
CA PHE A 45 -10.58 -0.34 3.55
C PHE A 45 -9.35 0.54 3.80
N PRO A 46 -9.53 1.86 3.94
CA PRO A 46 -8.45 2.77 4.24
C PRO A 46 -7.99 2.62 5.70
N GLU A 47 -6.81 3.14 6.03
CA GLU A 47 -6.33 3.17 7.42
C GLU A 47 -7.33 3.79 8.39
N HIS A 48 -7.31 3.35 9.65
CA HIS A 48 -8.27 3.80 10.68
C HIS A 48 -8.32 5.33 10.85
N GLY A 49 -7.20 6.03 10.65
CA GLY A 49 -7.13 7.50 10.75
C GLY A 49 -7.70 8.26 9.55
N TYR A 50 -8.17 7.57 8.51
CA TYR A 50 -8.62 8.19 7.27
C TYR A 50 -10.04 8.75 7.39
N ARG A 51 -10.20 10.05 7.13
CA ARG A 51 -11.47 10.77 7.30
C ARG A 51 -12.07 11.30 5.99
N PHE A 52 -11.36 11.19 4.87
CA PHE A 52 -11.83 11.70 3.58
C PHE A 52 -12.75 10.68 2.91
N PRO A 53 -13.82 11.09 2.19
CA PRO A 53 -14.83 10.17 1.68
C PRO A 53 -14.33 9.24 0.56
N ILE A 54 -13.27 9.61 -0.16
CA ILE A 54 -12.76 8.83 -1.29
C ILE A 54 -11.61 7.93 -0.84
N LYS A 55 -11.91 6.68 -0.47
CA LYS A 55 -10.93 5.69 0.04
C LYS A 55 -9.65 5.52 -0.77
N TYR A 56 -9.66 5.81 -2.08
CA TYR A 56 -8.49 5.67 -2.96
C TYR A 56 -7.38 6.69 -2.65
N PHE A 57 -7.69 7.80 -1.98
CA PHE A 57 -6.68 8.77 -1.56
C PHE A 57 -6.12 8.48 -0.17
N SER A 58 -6.40 7.31 0.43
CA SER A 58 -5.73 6.89 1.65
C SER A 58 -4.25 6.63 1.39
N ARG A 59 -3.39 6.96 2.37
CA ARG A 59 -1.95 6.72 2.24
C ARG A 59 -1.62 5.24 2.36
N ASN A 60 -2.35 4.55 3.23
CA ASN A 60 -2.23 3.12 3.47
C ASN A 60 -3.52 2.40 3.07
N ILE A 61 -3.37 1.15 2.63
CA ILE A 61 -4.45 0.25 2.24
C ILE A 61 -4.46 -0.92 3.22
N CYS A 62 -5.63 -1.24 3.77
CA CYS A 62 -5.82 -2.39 4.64
C CYS A 62 -6.69 -3.43 3.92
N LEU A 63 -6.21 -4.67 3.84
CA LEU A 63 -6.98 -5.81 3.35
C LEU A 63 -7.28 -6.76 4.51
N LEU A 64 -8.55 -7.12 4.64
CA LEU A 64 -8.99 -8.23 5.48
C LEU A 64 -9.09 -9.47 4.60
N LEU A 65 -8.29 -10.47 4.92
CA LEU A 65 -8.14 -11.70 4.15
C LEU A 65 -8.61 -12.90 4.97
N ARG A 66 -9.10 -13.93 4.28
CA ARG A 66 -9.36 -15.26 4.84
C ARG A 66 -8.46 -16.26 4.14
N LYS A 67 -7.80 -17.11 4.93
CA LYS A 67 -7.08 -18.27 4.39
C LYS A 67 -8.11 -19.28 3.91
N THR A 68 -8.00 -19.64 2.64
CA THR A 68 -8.84 -20.67 2.01
C THR A 68 -8.33 -22.06 2.37
#